data_AF-A0A069P4T1-F1
#
_entry.id   AF-A0A069P4T1-F1
#
_cell.length_a   1.000
_cell.length_b   1.000
_cell.length_c   1.000
_cell.angle_alpha   90.00
_cell.angle_beta   90.00
_cell.angle_gamma   90.00
#
_symmetry.space_group_name_H-M   'P 1'
#
loop_
_entity.id
_entity.type
_entity.pdbx_description
1 polymer ?
#
loop_
_entity_poly.entity_id
_entity_poly.type
_entity_poly.pdbx_seq_one_letter_code
_entity_poly.pdbx_strand_id
1 'polypeptide(L)'
;MDAPDPTREQRARAAFLRACRLDVETAKPGNVSIASAGHGMTSAQFIISAGTAAAGLFVPGASVGARILDAVRRTFDAVACNTNLGIVLLAAPLCAALERVPGDADIDIVHWRAETERVLASLDIDDARLAYRAIAIANPGGLGDAPEQSVHEAPTVDLRTAMSLAADRDSIARQYANGFADVFDAAQRADVTKNTAILGIFLSFLAALPDSHIVRKQGAAMAQSVTRDAALHHARWLAAGSPADDPELAAWDAELKARGINPGTSADLAVAALFVALMTA
;
A
#
# COMPACT_ATOMS: atom_id res chain seq x y z
N MET A 1 -0.54 32.37 21.95
CA MET A 1 0.72 31.61 21.87
C MET A 1 0.42 30.48 20.91
N ASP A 2 0.75 30.66 19.64
CA ASP A 2 0.45 29.65 18.62
C ASP A 2 1.19 28.35 18.97
N ALA A 3 0.51 27.22 18.76
CA ALA A 3 1.15 25.93 18.91
C ALA A 3 2.34 25.86 17.93
N PRO A 4 3.48 25.28 18.32
CA PRO A 4 4.60 25.09 17.40
C PRO A 4 4.13 24.29 16.18
N ASP A 5 4.65 24.62 15.00
CA ASP A 5 4.34 23.90 13.78
C ASP A 5 4.63 22.40 13.94
N PRO A 6 3.77 21.53 13.39
CA PRO A 6 3.94 20.10 13.54
C PRO A 6 5.27 19.64 12.93
N THR A 7 5.98 18.78 13.66
CA THR A 7 7.22 18.17 13.19
C THR A 7 6.97 17.35 11.92
N ARG A 8 8.02 17.10 11.12
CA ARG A 8 7.92 16.23 9.94
C ARG A 8 7.31 14.87 10.25
N GLU A 9 7.72 14.25 11.34
CA GLU A 9 7.18 12.97 11.80
C GLU A 9 5.68 13.07 12.08
N GLN A 10 5.23 14.13 12.75
CA GLN A 10 3.81 14.37 13.02
C GLN A 10 3.02 14.57 11.72
N ARG A 11 3.55 15.32 10.75
CA ARG A 11 2.93 15.49 9.43
C ARG A 11 2.85 14.17 8.66
N ALA A 12 3.94 13.40 8.62
CA ALA A 12 3.99 12.13 7.93
C ALA A 12 3.03 11.10 8.56
N ARG A 13 2.98 11.02 9.88
CA ARG A 13 2.02 10.17 10.59
C ARG A 13 0.58 10.57 10.29
N ALA A 14 0.28 11.87 10.28
CA ALA A 14 -1.05 12.37 9.91
C ALA A 14 -1.41 12.05 8.45
N ALA A 15 -0.47 12.21 7.52
CA ALA A 15 -0.65 11.87 6.11
C ALA A 15 -0.90 10.36 5.90
N PHE A 16 -0.11 9.50 6.54
CA PHE A 16 -0.29 8.04 6.49
C PHE A 16 -1.66 7.61 7.03
N LEU A 17 -2.05 8.12 8.21
CA LEU A 17 -3.34 7.81 8.82
C LEU A 17 -4.50 8.35 7.98
N ARG A 18 -4.35 9.52 7.36
CA ARG A 18 -5.33 10.08 6.42
C ARG A 18 -5.47 9.22 5.17
N ALA A 19 -4.37 8.76 4.58
CA ALA A 19 -4.41 7.88 3.43
C ALA A 19 -5.13 6.55 3.75
N CYS A 20 -4.79 5.92 4.87
CA CYS A 20 -5.46 4.68 5.31
C CYS A 20 -6.95 4.89 5.61
N ARG A 21 -7.32 6.04 6.17
CA ARG A 21 -8.72 6.36 6.44
C ARG A 21 -9.52 6.57 5.14
N LEU A 22 -8.97 7.34 4.21
CA LEU A 22 -9.58 7.56 2.90
C LEU A 22 -9.75 6.24 2.13
N ASP A 23 -8.88 5.25 2.37
CA ASP A 23 -8.99 3.92 1.77
C ASP A 23 -10.34 3.26 2.08
N VAL A 24 -10.82 3.36 3.31
CA VAL A 24 -12.10 2.74 3.68
C VAL A 24 -13.28 3.69 3.60
N GLU A 25 -13.05 5.01 3.64
CA GLU A 25 -14.11 6.02 3.42
C GLU A 25 -14.55 6.09 1.96
N THR A 26 -13.64 5.82 1.02
CA THR A 26 -13.96 5.82 -0.42
C THR A 26 -14.22 4.40 -0.91
N ALA A 27 -15.39 4.17 -1.50
CA ALA A 27 -15.71 2.89 -2.12
C ALA A 27 -14.81 2.67 -3.34
N LYS A 28 -13.98 1.62 -3.28
CA LYS A 28 -13.12 1.16 -4.37
C LYS A 28 -13.63 -0.20 -4.83
N PRO A 29 -13.97 -0.37 -6.13
CA PRO A 29 -14.58 -1.60 -6.62
C PRO A 29 -13.88 -2.88 -6.15
N GLY A 30 -14.62 -3.77 -5.49
CA GLY A 30 -14.16 -5.07 -4.99
C GLY A 30 -13.46 -5.04 -3.63
N ASN A 31 -13.02 -3.88 -3.15
CA ASN A 31 -12.31 -3.77 -1.87
C ASN A 31 -13.23 -3.31 -0.71
N VAL A 32 -12.76 -3.47 0.52
CA VAL A 32 -13.47 -3.12 1.75
C VAL A 32 -13.69 -1.60 1.84
N SER A 33 -14.89 -1.19 2.22
CA SER A 33 -15.23 0.21 2.53
C SER A 33 -16.23 0.29 3.69
N ILE A 34 -16.47 1.50 4.23
CA ILE A 34 -17.48 1.74 5.27
C ILE A 34 -18.88 1.34 4.78
N ALA A 35 -19.20 1.66 3.53
CA ALA A 35 -20.49 1.34 2.93
C ALA A 35 -20.67 -0.17 2.65
N SER A 36 -19.58 -0.94 2.66
CA SER A 36 -19.60 -2.34 2.26
C SER A 36 -18.41 -3.11 2.83
N ALA A 37 -18.68 -3.86 3.89
CA ALA A 37 -17.77 -4.88 4.40
C ALA A 37 -17.54 -5.98 3.35
N GLY A 38 -16.38 -6.64 3.41
CA GLY A 38 -16.02 -7.65 2.43
C GLY A 38 -14.87 -8.51 2.93
N HIS A 39 -14.76 -9.73 2.37
CA HIS A 39 -13.62 -10.61 2.58
C HIS A 39 -13.34 -10.99 4.05
N GLY A 40 -14.40 -11.04 4.87
CA GLY A 40 -14.29 -11.35 6.31
C GLY A 40 -13.70 -10.21 7.15
N MET A 41 -13.59 -8.99 6.60
CA MET A 41 -13.02 -7.83 7.27
C MET A 41 -14.00 -6.64 7.25
N THR A 42 -13.78 -5.71 8.19
CA THR A 42 -14.59 -4.50 8.38
C THR A 42 -13.72 -3.25 8.33
N SER A 43 -14.27 -2.12 7.88
CA SER A 43 -13.56 -0.83 7.86
C SER A 43 -12.99 -0.44 9.23
N ALA A 44 -13.69 -0.75 10.33
CA ALA A 44 -13.21 -0.50 11.69
C ALA A 44 -11.89 -1.21 11.98
N GLN A 45 -11.72 -2.46 11.52
CA GLN A 45 -10.45 -3.17 11.66
C GLN A 45 -9.33 -2.46 10.90
N PHE A 46 -9.55 -2.03 9.65
CA PHE A 46 -8.54 -1.27 8.88
C PHE A 46 -8.13 0.04 9.58
N ILE A 47 -9.08 0.78 10.17
CA ILE A 47 -8.77 2.00 10.92
C ILE A 47 -7.93 1.71 12.17
N ILE A 48 -8.29 0.68 12.94
CA ILE A 48 -7.51 0.24 14.11
C ILE A 48 -6.09 -0.15 13.66
N SER A 49 -6.00 -0.97 12.60
CA SER A 49 -4.75 -1.43 12.02
C SER A 49 -3.84 -0.30 11.55
N ALA A 50 -4.40 0.77 10.95
CA ALA A 50 -3.62 1.95 10.57
C ALA A 50 -3.02 2.65 11.80
N GLY A 51 -3.81 2.82 12.87
CA GLY A 51 -3.35 3.41 14.12
C GLY A 51 -2.24 2.60 14.80
N THR A 52 -2.38 1.28 14.86
CA THR A 52 -1.39 0.38 15.47
C THR A 52 -0.14 0.22 14.61
N ALA A 53 -0.29 0.11 13.29
CA ALA A 53 0.85 0.02 12.37
C ALA A 53 1.69 1.31 12.39
N ALA A 54 1.05 2.49 12.47
CA ALA A 54 1.76 3.75 12.58
C ALA A 54 2.72 3.79 13.79
N ALA A 55 2.38 3.15 14.90
CA ALA A 55 3.27 3.10 16.07
C ALA A 55 4.57 2.31 15.80
N GLY A 56 4.55 1.31 14.92
CA GLY A 56 5.76 0.57 14.51
C GLY A 56 6.47 1.19 13.31
N LEU A 57 5.73 1.82 12.39
CA LEU A 57 6.29 2.45 11.18
C LEU A 57 7.10 3.71 11.47
N PHE A 58 6.73 4.49 12.49
CA PHE A 58 7.34 5.77 12.82
C PHE A 58 8.30 5.70 14.03
N VAL A 59 8.91 4.53 14.28
CA VAL A 59 9.94 4.39 15.33
C VAL A 59 11.26 5.01 14.84
N PRO A 60 11.79 6.07 15.49
CA PRO A 60 12.99 6.76 15.03
C PRO A 60 14.21 5.82 14.98
N GLY A 61 14.95 5.86 13.87
CA GLY A 61 16.18 5.08 13.69
C GLY A 61 15.98 3.57 13.50
N ALA A 62 14.73 3.08 13.49
CA ALA A 62 14.46 1.67 13.22
C ALA A 62 14.73 1.32 11.75
N SER A 63 15.32 0.14 11.51
CA SER A 63 15.50 -0.42 10.17
C SER A 63 14.16 -0.70 9.49
N VAL A 64 14.16 -0.89 8.17
CA VAL A 64 12.94 -1.16 7.40
C VAL A 64 12.29 -2.47 7.87
N GLY A 65 13.06 -3.54 8.04
CA GLY A 65 12.56 -4.82 8.54
C GLY A 65 12.01 -4.71 9.97
N ALA A 66 12.65 -3.93 10.84
CA ALA A 66 12.15 -3.70 12.21
C ALA A 66 10.79 -2.98 12.21
N ARG A 67 10.63 -1.94 11.37
CA ARG A 67 9.34 -1.25 11.18
C ARG A 67 8.25 -2.19 10.68
N ILE A 68 8.57 -3.02 9.67
CA ILE A 68 7.64 -3.99 9.10
C ILE A 68 7.17 -4.98 10.18
N LEU A 69 8.10 -5.61 10.90
CA LEU A 69 7.76 -6.63 11.90
C LEU A 69 6.96 -6.05 13.06
N ASP A 70 7.35 -4.88 13.59
CA ASP A 70 6.63 -4.25 14.70
C ASP A 70 5.22 -3.81 14.29
N ALA A 71 5.08 -3.17 13.12
CA ALA A 71 3.79 -2.74 12.60
C ALA A 71 2.82 -3.91 12.34
N VAL A 72 3.31 -5.01 11.76
CA VAL A 72 2.49 -6.21 11.54
C VAL A 72 2.09 -6.87 12.86
N ARG A 73 3.02 -7.01 13.82
CA ARG A 73 2.70 -7.59 15.14
C ARG A 73 1.62 -6.79 15.86
N ARG A 74 1.79 -5.47 15.96
CA ARG A 74 0.81 -4.59 16.60
C ARG A 74 -0.56 -4.66 15.93
N THR A 75 -0.59 -4.77 14.61
CA THR A 75 -1.83 -4.95 13.88
C THR A 75 -2.47 -6.30 14.23
N PHE A 76 -1.70 -7.38 14.17
CA PHE A 76 -2.21 -8.72 14.44
C PHE A 76 -2.72 -8.88 15.87
N ASP A 77 -2.01 -8.30 16.85
CA ASP A 77 -2.43 -8.27 18.26
C ASP A 77 -3.76 -7.53 18.46
N ALA A 78 -4.05 -6.52 17.63
CA ALA A 78 -5.24 -5.69 17.76
C ALA A 78 -6.46 -6.25 17.02
N VAL A 79 -6.29 -6.86 15.84
CA VAL A 79 -7.42 -7.27 14.98
C VAL A 79 -7.41 -8.74 14.53
N ALA A 80 -6.37 -9.51 14.89
CA ALA A 80 -6.23 -10.95 14.63
C ALA A 80 -6.41 -11.39 13.16
N CYS A 81 -6.21 -10.48 12.21
CA CYS A 81 -6.29 -10.76 10.78
C CYS A 81 -5.39 -9.82 9.98
N ASN A 82 -5.09 -10.20 8.74
CA ASN A 82 -4.27 -9.39 7.84
C ASN A 82 -5.12 -8.36 7.09
N THR A 83 -5.12 -7.13 7.60
CA THR A 83 -5.80 -5.99 6.97
C THR A 83 -4.85 -5.06 6.22
N ASN A 84 -3.54 -5.10 6.47
CA ASN A 84 -2.63 -4.03 6.04
C ASN A 84 -1.18 -4.47 5.76
N LEU A 85 -0.89 -5.77 5.61
CA LEU A 85 0.49 -6.23 5.34
C LEU A 85 1.09 -5.48 4.14
N GLY A 86 0.32 -5.34 3.05
CA GLY A 86 0.81 -4.68 1.84
C GLY A 86 1.08 -3.19 2.07
N ILE A 87 0.17 -2.48 2.72
CA ILE A 87 0.37 -1.09 3.17
C ILE A 87 1.66 -0.97 4.01
N VAL A 88 1.88 -1.88 4.98
CA VAL A 88 3.07 -1.83 5.85
C VAL A 88 4.36 -2.06 5.07
N LEU A 89 4.39 -3.05 4.16
CA LEU A 89 5.53 -3.30 3.29
C LEU A 89 5.87 -2.07 2.43
N LEU A 90 4.85 -1.39 1.89
CA LEU A 90 5.07 -0.18 1.08
C LEU A 90 5.47 1.04 1.94
N ALA A 91 4.86 1.22 3.11
CA ALA A 91 5.07 2.41 3.94
C ALA A 91 6.42 2.39 4.69
N ALA A 92 6.93 1.23 5.08
CA ALA A 92 8.17 1.13 5.86
C ALA A 92 9.41 1.77 5.20
N PRO A 93 9.76 1.48 3.92
CA PRO A 93 10.89 2.15 3.27
C PRO A 93 10.63 3.65 3.05
N LEU A 94 9.39 4.07 2.78
CA LEU A 94 9.01 5.48 2.65
C LEU A 94 9.22 6.24 3.99
N CYS A 95 8.84 5.64 5.12
CA CYS A 95 9.03 6.22 6.45
C CYS A 95 10.52 6.32 6.82
N ALA A 96 11.31 5.28 6.53
CA ALA A 96 12.75 5.32 6.74
C ALA A 96 13.44 6.41 5.89
N ALA A 97 12.95 6.65 4.67
CA ALA A 97 13.48 7.69 3.79
C ALA A 97 13.21 9.10 4.33
N LEU A 98 12.05 9.35 4.95
CA LEU A 98 11.71 10.65 5.55
C LEU A 98 12.67 11.08 6.68
N GLU A 99 13.25 10.12 7.39
CA GLU A 99 14.23 10.37 8.46
C GLU A 99 15.61 10.76 7.91
N ARG A 100 15.91 10.41 6.66
CA ARG A 100 17.18 10.75 6.00
C ARG A 100 17.18 12.15 5.40
N VAL A 101 16.00 12.75 5.19
CA VAL A 101 15.89 14.13 4.72
C VAL A 101 16.37 15.08 5.84
N PRO A 102 17.27 16.04 5.58
CA PRO A 102 17.69 17.03 6.58
C PRO A 102 16.49 17.78 7.17
N GLY A 103 16.46 18.01 8.49
CA GLY A 103 15.27 18.48 9.22
C GLY A 103 14.73 19.87 8.81
N ASP A 104 15.56 20.68 8.19
CA ASP A 104 15.26 22.03 7.69
C ASP A 104 14.83 22.07 6.22
N ALA A 105 14.93 20.96 5.48
CA ALA A 105 14.51 20.87 4.09
C ALA A 105 13.01 20.53 3.96
N ASP A 106 12.34 21.20 3.03
CA ASP A 106 11.03 20.79 2.55
C ASP A 106 11.13 19.42 1.86
N ILE A 107 10.07 18.62 1.99
CA ILE A 107 10.01 17.32 1.31
C ILE A 107 9.27 17.51 0.01
N ASP A 108 10.02 17.58 -1.08
CA ASP A 108 9.46 17.38 -2.41
C ASP A 108 9.55 15.91 -2.81
N ILE A 109 8.81 15.59 -3.87
CA ILE A 109 8.70 14.24 -4.40
C ILE A 109 10.04 13.70 -4.95
N VAL A 110 10.91 14.57 -5.48
CA VAL A 110 12.18 14.19 -6.11
C VAL A 110 13.18 13.75 -5.04
N HIS A 111 13.31 14.54 -3.98
CA HIS A 111 14.19 14.26 -2.85
C HIS A 111 13.73 13.03 -2.08
N TRP A 112 12.42 12.88 -1.83
CA TRP A 112 11.92 11.68 -1.14
C TRP A 112 12.11 10.41 -1.97
N ARG A 113 11.92 10.48 -3.30
CA ARG A 113 12.22 9.36 -4.20
C ARG A 113 13.70 8.98 -4.15
N ALA A 114 14.60 9.97 -4.16
CA ALA A 114 16.04 9.74 -4.05
C ALA A 114 16.43 9.10 -2.70
N GLU A 115 15.88 9.57 -1.58
CA GLU A 115 16.14 8.94 -0.28
C GLU A 115 15.51 7.55 -0.16
N THR A 116 14.36 7.31 -0.78
CA THR A 116 13.74 5.98 -0.84
C THR A 116 14.66 5.02 -1.59
N GLU A 117 15.22 5.42 -2.73
CA GLU A 117 16.20 4.60 -3.46
C GLU A 117 17.46 4.31 -2.62
N ARG A 118 17.95 5.30 -1.86
CA ARG A 118 19.08 5.11 -0.92
C ARG A 118 18.75 4.12 0.20
N VAL A 119 17.53 4.16 0.75
CA VAL A 119 17.05 3.19 1.73
C VAL A 119 17.00 1.79 1.11
N LEU A 120 16.40 1.65 -0.06
CA LEU A 120 16.28 0.37 -0.76
C LEU A 120 17.65 -0.25 -1.08
N ALA A 121 18.62 0.57 -1.50
CA ALA A 121 19.99 0.13 -1.76
C ALA A 121 20.77 -0.26 -0.49
N SER A 122 20.30 0.17 0.69
CA SER A 122 20.93 -0.16 1.98
C SER A 122 20.27 -1.34 2.72
N LEU A 123 19.20 -1.91 2.16
CA LEU A 123 18.53 -3.07 2.76
C LEU A 123 19.49 -4.27 2.84
N ASP A 124 19.41 -4.99 3.95
CA ASP A 124 20.28 -6.14 4.20
C ASP A 124 19.48 -7.43 4.46
N ILE A 125 20.21 -8.49 4.84
CA ILE A 125 19.65 -9.81 5.15
C ILE A 125 18.87 -9.83 6.47
N ASP A 126 19.15 -8.92 7.39
CA ASP A 126 18.42 -8.81 8.66
C ASP A 126 17.05 -8.14 8.42
N ASP A 127 17.00 -7.14 7.55
CA ASP A 127 15.74 -6.58 7.05
C ASP A 127 14.89 -7.66 6.36
N ALA A 128 15.51 -8.52 5.54
CA ALA A 128 14.83 -9.66 4.91
C ALA A 128 14.24 -10.61 5.96
N ARG A 129 15.03 -10.97 6.98
CA ARG A 129 14.61 -11.91 8.03
C ARG A 129 13.43 -11.38 8.81
N LEU A 130 13.42 -10.08 9.11
CA LEU A 130 12.33 -9.44 9.85
C LEU A 130 11.07 -9.31 8.96
N ALA A 131 11.22 -8.96 7.69
CA ALA A 131 10.11 -8.92 6.73
C ALA A 131 9.48 -10.31 6.52
N TYR A 132 10.28 -11.37 6.38
CA TYR A 132 9.78 -12.74 6.21
C TYR A 132 8.97 -13.17 7.44
N ARG A 133 9.47 -12.88 8.65
CA ARG A 133 8.73 -13.13 9.89
C ARG A 133 7.40 -12.38 9.93
N ALA A 134 7.37 -11.14 9.47
CA ALA A 134 6.15 -10.34 9.40
C ALA A 134 5.14 -10.94 8.40
N ILE A 135 5.60 -11.31 7.21
CA ILE A 135 4.77 -11.97 6.19
C ILE A 135 4.22 -13.30 6.73
N ALA A 136 5.03 -14.09 7.42
CA ALA A 136 4.60 -15.34 8.04
C ALA A 136 3.54 -15.13 9.14
N ILE A 137 3.67 -14.08 9.97
CA ILE A 137 2.65 -13.71 10.98
C ILE A 137 1.34 -13.32 10.29
N ALA A 138 1.41 -12.48 9.26
CA ALA A 138 0.24 -12.02 8.53
C ALA A 138 -0.42 -13.11 7.67
N ASN A 139 0.33 -14.16 7.29
CA ASN A 139 -0.13 -15.32 6.52
C ASN A 139 -1.06 -14.96 5.35
N PRO A 140 -0.59 -14.15 4.37
CA PRO A 140 -1.43 -13.70 3.27
C PRO A 140 -1.90 -14.87 2.40
N GLY A 141 -3.20 -14.89 2.09
CA GLY A 141 -3.81 -15.97 1.33
C GLY A 141 -3.21 -16.11 -0.09
N GLY A 142 -2.89 -17.35 -0.47
CA GLY A 142 -2.43 -17.70 -1.81
C GLY A 142 -0.97 -17.33 -2.11
N LEU A 143 -0.16 -17.02 -1.09
CA LEU A 143 1.27 -16.73 -1.28
C LEU A 143 2.05 -17.96 -1.82
N GLY A 144 1.67 -19.16 -1.40
CA GLY A 144 2.33 -20.41 -1.77
C GLY A 144 3.80 -20.45 -1.32
N ASP A 145 4.55 -21.42 -1.84
CA ASP A 145 6.01 -21.45 -1.70
C ASP A 145 6.67 -20.79 -2.92
N ALA A 146 7.53 -19.81 -2.68
CA ALA A 146 8.43 -19.28 -3.69
C ALA A 146 9.67 -20.18 -3.78
N PRO A 147 9.92 -20.87 -4.92
CA PRO A 147 10.99 -21.86 -5.00
C PRO A 147 12.40 -21.27 -4.82
N GLU A 148 12.60 -19.99 -5.10
CA GLU A 148 13.90 -19.33 -4.95
C GLU A 148 14.18 -18.86 -3.52
N GLN A 149 13.15 -18.42 -2.79
CA GLN A 149 13.22 -17.90 -1.42
C GLN A 149 11.85 -18.02 -0.73
N SER A 150 11.57 -19.12 -0.04
CA SER A 150 10.32 -19.24 0.73
C SER A 150 10.36 -18.32 1.96
N VAL A 151 9.26 -17.61 2.23
CA VAL A 151 9.10 -16.77 3.43
C VAL A 151 8.98 -17.60 4.72
N HIS A 152 8.83 -18.92 4.59
CA HIS A 152 8.82 -19.86 5.71
C HIS A 152 10.23 -20.34 6.09
N GLU A 153 11.25 -19.99 5.29
CA GLU A 153 12.65 -20.31 5.51
C GLU A 153 13.47 -19.08 5.88
N ALA A 154 14.72 -19.27 6.30
CA ALA A 154 15.63 -18.16 6.53
C ALA A 154 16.08 -17.57 5.16
N PRO A 155 16.04 -16.24 4.97
CA PRO A 155 16.51 -15.64 3.72
C PRO A 155 18.01 -15.83 3.56
N THR A 156 18.47 -16.01 2.33
CA THR A 156 19.90 -16.09 1.98
C THR A 156 20.41 -14.86 1.23
N VAL A 157 19.52 -13.91 0.93
CA VAL A 157 19.80 -12.65 0.22
C VAL A 157 19.19 -11.47 0.99
N ASP A 158 19.59 -10.24 0.65
CA ASP A 158 18.96 -9.05 1.21
C ASP A 158 17.50 -8.88 0.75
N LEU A 159 16.77 -7.99 1.44
CA LEU A 159 15.33 -7.81 1.20
C LEU A 159 15.02 -7.30 -0.22
N ARG A 160 15.86 -6.42 -0.80
CA ARG A 160 15.60 -5.90 -2.14
C ARG A 160 15.79 -6.98 -3.19
N THR A 161 16.84 -7.80 -3.05
CA THR A 161 17.10 -8.96 -3.90
C THR A 161 15.94 -9.96 -3.81
N ALA A 162 15.47 -10.29 -2.60
CA ALA A 162 14.31 -11.17 -2.40
C ALA A 162 13.04 -10.64 -3.09
N MET A 163 12.73 -9.36 -2.92
CA MET A 163 11.57 -8.72 -3.58
C MET A 163 11.74 -8.68 -5.11
N SER A 164 12.96 -8.52 -5.60
CA SER A 164 13.23 -8.49 -7.05
C SER A 164 12.93 -9.84 -7.72
N LEU A 165 13.16 -10.97 -7.02
CA LEU A 165 12.79 -12.30 -7.51
C LEU A 165 11.27 -12.50 -7.64
N ALA A 166 10.46 -11.70 -6.94
CA ALA A 166 9.00 -11.75 -7.01
C ALA A 166 8.37 -10.62 -7.86
N ALA A 167 9.16 -9.69 -8.39
CA ALA A 167 8.69 -8.47 -9.02
C ALA A 167 7.76 -8.69 -10.22
N ASP A 168 7.92 -9.78 -10.97
CA ASP A 168 7.08 -10.09 -12.13
C ASP A 168 5.67 -10.58 -11.76
N ARG A 169 5.49 -11.07 -10.52
CA ARG A 169 4.23 -11.68 -10.05
C ARG A 169 3.58 -10.95 -8.86
N ASP A 170 4.31 -10.04 -8.21
CA ASP A 170 3.81 -9.27 -7.08
C ASP A 170 4.13 -7.78 -7.24
N SER A 171 3.08 -6.95 -7.34
CA SER A 171 3.23 -5.51 -7.60
C SER A 171 3.81 -4.72 -6.42
N ILE A 172 3.77 -5.26 -5.19
CA ILE A 172 4.45 -4.68 -4.02
C ILE A 172 5.94 -4.96 -4.14
N ALA A 173 6.30 -6.21 -4.45
CA ALA A 173 7.69 -6.60 -4.67
C ALA A 173 8.31 -5.82 -5.84
N ARG A 174 7.52 -5.55 -6.89
CA ARG A 174 7.91 -4.67 -8.00
C ARG A 174 8.30 -3.25 -7.55
N GLN A 175 7.69 -2.70 -6.49
CA GLN A 175 8.08 -1.38 -5.98
C GLN A 175 9.48 -1.38 -5.40
N TYR A 176 9.87 -2.43 -4.69
CA TYR A 176 11.25 -2.57 -4.20
C TYR A 176 12.26 -2.71 -5.35
N ALA A 177 11.89 -3.43 -6.41
CA ALA A 177 12.74 -3.62 -7.58
C ALA A 177 12.93 -2.32 -8.37
N ASN A 178 11.86 -1.56 -8.60
CA ASN A 178 11.87 -0.37 -9.45
C ASN A 178 12.08 0.97 -8.72
N GLY A 179 12.44 0.95 -7.43
CA GLY A 179 12.68 2.17 -6.67
C GLY A 179 11.40 2.97 -6.37
N PHE A 180 10.27 2.27 -6.19
CA PHE A 180 8.94 2.84 -5.92
C PHE A 180 8.43 3.77 -7.04
N ALA A 181 8.91 3.54 -8.27
CA ALA A 181 8.66 4.47 -9.36
C ALA A 181 7.17 4.72 -9.60
N ASP A 182 6.34 3.67 -9.57
CA ASP A 182 4.92 3.83 -9.84
C ASP A 182 4.18 4.54 -8.71
N VAL A 183 4.60 4.31 -7.46
CA VAL A 183 4.03 5.00 -6.28
C VAL A 183 4.28 6.51 -6.38
N PHE A 184 5.51 6.92 -6.68
CA PHE A 184 5.84 8.33 -6.84
C PHE A 184 5.16 8.95 -8.07
N ASP A 185 5.12 8.24 -9.21
CA ASP A 185 4.48 8.75 -10.42
C ASP A 185 2.95 8.87 -10.26
N ALA A 186 2.32 7.98 -9.49
CA ALA A 186 0.90 8.09 -9.13
C ALA A 186 0.66 9.24 -8.14
N ALA A 187 1.53 9.42 -7.15
CA ALA A 187 1.44 10.51 -6.19
C ALA A 187 1.54 11.88 -6.87
N GLN A 188 2.46 12.04 -7.84
CA GLN A 188 2.63 13.29 -8.58
C GLN A 188 1.39 13.71 -9.38
N ARG A 189 0.61 12.73 -9.86
CA ARG A 189 -0.61 12.95 -10.65
C ARG A 189 -1.86 13.14 -9.79
N ALA A 190 -1.77 12.92 -8.48
CA ALA A 190 -2.92 12.94 -7.59
C ALA A 190 -3.34 14.36 -7.23
N ASP A 191 -4.63 14.65 -7.37
CA ASP A 191 -5.23 15.89 -6.89
C ASP A 191 -5.81 15.68 -5.48
N VAL A 192 -4.96 15.83 -4.45
CA VAL A 192 -5.33 15.55 -3.05
C VAL A 192 -6.36 16.52 -2.46
N THR A 193 -6.74 17.58 -3.20
CA THR A 193 -7.86 18.45 -2.82
C THR A 193 -9.21 17.76 -2.98
N LYS A 194 -9.27 16.71 -3.81
CA LYS A 194 -10.46 15.90 -4.04
C LYS A 194 -10.42 14.63 -3.20
N ASN A 195 -11.51 14.35 -2.51
CA ASN A 195 -11.68 13.07 -1.80
C ASN A 195 -11.60 11.86 -2.75
N THR A 196 -11.89 12.06 -4.03
CA THR A 196 -11.78 11.03 -5.08
C THR A 196 -10.35 10.70 -5.52
N ALA A 197 -9.33 11.39 -4.99
CA ALA A 197 -7.94 11.13 -5.33
C ALA A 197 -7.56 9.66 -5.16
N ILE A 198 -7.96 9.04 -4.05
CA ILE A 198 -7.64 7.64 -3.78
C ILE A 198 -8.29 6.68 -4.78
N LEU A 199 -9.53 6.98 -5.20
CA LEU A 199 -10.24 6.19 -6.21
C LEU A 199 -9.55 6.28 -7.56
N GLY A 200 -9.15 7.49 -7.97
CA GLY A 200 -8.40 7.69 -9.22
C GLY A 200 -7.06 6.96 -9.21
N ILE A 201 -6.30 7.04 -8.11
CA ILE A 201 -5.04 6.29 -7.95
C ILE A 201 -5.30 4.78 -8.02
N PHE A 202 -6.28 4.27 -7.27
CA PHE A 202 -6.65 2.86 -7.26
C PHE A 202 -7.01 2.34 -8.66
N LEU A 203 -7.90 3.04 -9.37
CA LEU A 203 -8.31 2.69 -10.72
C LEU A 203 -7.12 2.73 -11.69
N SER A 204 -6.20 3.67 -11.51
CA SER A 204 -4.99 3.75 -12.33
C SER A 204 -4.06 2.53 -12.14
N PHE A 205 -3.89 2.05 -10.91
CA PHE A 205 -3.11 0.83 -10.66
C PHE A 205 -3.81 -0.41 -11.19
N LEU A 206 -5.11 -0.54 -10.91
CA LEU A 206 -5.89 -1.73 -11.31
C LEU A 206 -6.02 -1.84 -12.83
N ALA A 207 -6.08 -0.71 -13.55
CA ALA A 207 -6.12 -0.66 -15.01
C ALA A 207 -4.76 -0.90 -15.67
N ALA A 208 -3.64 -0.72 -14.95
CA ALA A 208 -2.31 -0.82 -15.52
C ALA A 208 -1.74 -2.25 -15.48
N LEU A 209 -1.94 -2.97 -14.38
CA LEU A 209 -1.38 -4.30 -14.18
C LEU A 209 -2.38 -5.24 -13.47
N PRO A 210 -2.33 -6.56 -13.74
CA PRO A 210 -3.09 -7.54 -12.96
C PRO A 210 -2.77 -7.45 -11.47
N ASP A 211 -3.81 -7.33 -10.64
CA ASP A 211 -3.66 -7.25 -9.18
C ASP A 211 -3.15 -8.59 -8.61
N SER A 212 -2.01 -8.57 -7.90
CA SER A 212 -1.38 -9.79 -7.39
C SER A 212 -2.16 -10.48 -6.27
N HIS A 213 -3.04 -9.79 -5.55
CA HIS A 213 -3.98 -10.44 -4.63
C HIS A 213 -5.04 -11.25 -5.39
N ILE A 214 -5.59 -10.71 -6.49
CA ILE A 214 -6.51 -11.46 -7.36
C ILE A 214 -5.77 -12.65 -8.00
N VAL A 215 -4.55 -12.45 -8.53
CA VAL A 215 -3.76 -13.53 -9.14
C VAL A 215 -3.57 -14.69 -8.15
N ARG A 216 -3.17 -14.40 -6.90
CA ARG A 216 -2.95 -15.42 -5.86
C ARG A 216 -4.20 -16.22 -5.50
N LYS A 217 -5.37 -15.58 -5.50
CA LYS A 217 -6.64 -16.22 -5.06
C LYS A 217 -7.45 -16.83 -6.19
N GLN A 218 -7.40 -16.26 -7.38
CA GLN A 218 -8.33 -16.55 -8.49
C GLN A 218 -7.63 -16.69 -9.85
N GLY A 219 -6.31 -16.57 -9.89
CA GLY A 219 -5.50 -16.80 -11.07
C GLY A 219 -5.38 -15.61 -12.03
N ALA A 220 -4.39 -15.69 -12.91
CA ALA A 220 -4.01 -14.62 -13.82
C ALA A 220 -5.12 -14.23 -14.80
N ALA A 221 -5.91 -15.20 -15.29
CA ALA A 221 -7.01 -14.93 -16.22
C ALA A 221 -8.08 -14.03 -15.62
N MET A 222 -8.43 -14.26 -14.34
CA MET A 222 -9.39 -13.42 -13.62
C MET A 222 -8.83 -12.01 -13.40
N ALA A 223 -7.60 -11.91 -12.91
CA ALA A 223 -6.94 -10.63 -12.68
C ALA A 223 -6.85 -9.79 -13.97
N GLN A 224 -6.51 -10.41 -15.10
CA GLN A 224 -6.49 -9.73 -16.41
C GLN A 224 -7.87 -9.26 -16.86
N SER A 225 -8.94 -10.00 -16.57
CA SER A 225 -10.30 -9.54 -16.86
C SER A 225 -10.63 -8.29 -16.06
N VAL A 226 -10.37 -8.32 -14.75
CA VAL A 226 -10.60 -7.17 -13.86
C VAL A 226 -9.78 -5.96 -14.29
N THR A 227 -8.53 -6.15 -14.73
CA THR A 227 -7.70 -5.05 -15.26
C THR A 227 -8.30 -4.41 -16.51
N ARG A 228 -8.84 -5.19 -17.45
CA ARG A 228 -9.49 -4.64 -18.65
C ARG A 228 -10.76 -3.87 -18.28
N ASP A 229 -11.57 -4.43 -17.39
CA ASP A 229 -12.79 -3.77 -16.91
C ASP A 229 -12.44 -2.46 -16.18
N ALA A 230 -11.40 -2.48 -15.34
CA ALA A 230 -10.88 -1.30 -14.65
C ALA A 230 -10.47 -0.20 -15.62
N ALA A 231 -9.80 -0.54 -16.73
CA ALA A 231 -9.41 0.43 -17.74
C ALA A 231 -10.63 1.12 -18.39
N LEU A 232 -11.69 0.35 -18.69
CA LEU A 232 -12.94 0.88 -19.25
C LEU A 232 -13.65 1.80 -18.24
N HIS A 233 -13.82 1.31 -17.00
CA HIS A 233 -14.44 2.06 -15.91
C HIS A 233 -13.67 3.34 -15.58
N HIS A 234 -12.33 3.28 -15.54
CA HIS A 234 -11.48 4.42 -15.26
C HIS A 234 -11.58 5.49 -16.36
N ALA A 235 -11.53 5.09 -17.63
CA ALA A 235 -11.66 6.02 -18.75
C ALA A 235 -13.03 6.72 -18.75
N ARG A 236 -14.11 5.98 -18.52
CA ARG A 236 -15.47 6.54 -18.40
C ARG A 236 -15.57 7.51 -17.22
N TRP A 237 -15.07 7.11 -16.06
CA TRP A 237 -15.11 7.93 -14.84
C TRP A 237 -14.35 9.25 -15.00
N LEU A 238 -13.16 9.23 -15.63
CA LEU A 238 -12.41 10.44 -15.98
C LEU A 238 -13.19 11.33 -16.97
N ALA A 239 -13.77 10.74 -18.02
CA ALA A 239 -14.57 11.48 -19.00
C ALA A 239 -15.81 12.15 -18.39
N ALA A 240 -16.37 11.56 -17.32
CA ALA A 240 -17.47 12.12 -16.54
C ALA A 240 -17.03 13.19 -15.51
N GLY A 241 -15.74 13.55 -15.46
CA GLY A 241 -15.22 14.55 -14.52
C GLY A 241 -14.92 14.00 -13.12
N SER A 242 -14.68 12.70 -13.00
CA SER A 242 -14.32 12.03 -11.75
C SER A 242 -15.32 12.23 -10.60
N PRO A 243 -16.63 11.95 -10.82
CA PRO A 243 -17.65 12.13 -9.80
C PRO A 243 -17.36 11.29 -8.54
N ALA A 244 -17.72 11.82 -7.38
CA ALA A 244 -17.61 11.09 -6.11
C ALA A 244 -18.60 9.91 -6.05
N ASP A 245 -19.79 10.11 -6.59
CA ASP A 245 -20.84 9.08 -6.71
C ASP A 245 -20.99 8.66 -8.17
N ASP A 246 -20.59 7.44 -8.50
CA ASP A 246 -20.74 6.83 -9.82
C ASP A 246 -21.54 5.51 -9.69
N PRO A 247 -22.80 5.47 -10.17
CA PRO A 247 -23.65 4.28 -10.07
C PRO A 247 -23.07 3.05 -10.77
N GLU A 248 -22.32 3.23 -11.86
CA GLU A 248 -21.71 2.12 -12.60
C GLU A 248 -20.49 1.56 -11.84
N LEU A 249 -19.70 2.40 -11.15
CA LEU A 249 -18.66 1.92 -10.23
C LEU A 249 -19.27 1.23 -9.01
N ALA A 250 -20.38 1.74 -8.47
CA ALA A 250 -21.08 1.10 -7.36
C ALA A 250 -21.64 -0.28 -7.74
N ALA A 251 -22.19 -0.42 -8.95
CA ALA A 251 -22.65 -1.70 -9.48
C ALA A 251 -21.49 -2.69 -9.66
N TRP A 252 -20.36 -2.22 -10.21
CA TRP A 252 -19.17 -3.05 -10.40
C TRP A 252 -18.53 -3.46 -9.05
N ASP A 253 -18.51 -2.57 -8.05
CA ASP A 253 -18.10 -2.90 -6.69
C ASP A 253 -18.91 -4.07 -6.11
N ALA A 254 -20.23 -3.99 -6.21
CA ALA A 254 -21.14 -5.05 -5.74
C ALA A 254 -20.92 -6.37 -6.49
N GLU A 255 -20.70 -6.32 -7.82
CA GLU A 255 -20.42 -7.50 -8.64
C GLU A 255 -19.12 -8.20 -8.22
N LEU A 256 -18.02 -7.45 -8.10
CA LEU A 256 -16.73 -8.00 -7.69
C LEU A 256 -16.82 -8.65 -6.31
N LYS A 257 -17.51 -8.01 -5.35
CA LYS A 257 -17.71 -8.55 -4.00
C LYS A 257 -18.56 -9.81 -3.98
N ALA A 258 -19.66 -9.84 -4.75
CA ALA A 258 -20.51 -11.03 -4.88
C ALA A 258 -19.73 -12.24 -5.42
N ARG A 259 -18.70 -11.98 -6.25
CA ARG A 259 -17.78 -12.99 -6.80
C ARG A 259 -16.55 -13.25 -5.90
N GLY A 260 -16.47 -12.61 -4.74
CA GLY A 260 -15.32 -12.73 -3.82
C GLY A 260 -14.01 -12.19 -4.37
N ILE A 261 -14.05 -11.27 -5.35
CA ILE A 261 -12.89 -10.67 -5.99
C ILE A 261 -12.42 -9.46 -5.15
N ASN A 262 -11.14 -9.43 -4.78
CA ASN A 262 -10.54 -8.34 -4.01
C ASN A 262 -9.29 -7.80 -4.73
N PRO A 263 -9.35 -6.61 -5.35
CA PRO A 263 -8.16 -5.90 -5.83
C PRO A 263 -7.35 -5.26 -4.68
N GLY A 264 -6.89 -6.10 -3.75
CA GLY A 264 -6.27 -5.60 -2.52
C GLY A 264 -4.89 -5.00 -2.73
N THR A 265 -4.11 -5.52 -3.69
CA THR A 265 -2.77 -4.98 -3.97
C THR A 265 -2.85 -3.60 -4.60
N SER A 266 -3.80 -3.36 -5.51
CA SER A 266 -4.07 -2.02 -6.05
C SER A 266 -4.51 -1.04 -4.97
N ALA A 267 -5.22 -1.50 -3.94
CA ALA A 267 -5.57 -0.67 -2.80
C ALA A 267 -4.36 -0.33 -1.91
N ASP A 268 -3.51 -1.33 -1.61
CA ASP A 268 -2.26 -1.11 -0.86
C ASP A 268 -1.38 -0.05 -1.56
N LEU A 269 -1.22 -0.17 -2.89
CA LEU A 269 -0.49 0.79 -3.72
C LEU A 269 -1.15 2.18 -3.72
N ALA A 270 -2.48 2.23 -3.74
CA ALA A 270 -3.21 3.49 -3.68
C ALA A 270 -3.00 4.24 -2.35
N VAL A 271 -2.97 3.51 -1.23
CA VAL A 271 -2.63 4.09 0.08
C VAL A 271 -1.20 4.63 0.10
N ALA A 272 -0.23 3.87 -0.43
CA ALA A 272 1.16 4.32 -0.47
C ALA A 272 1.34 5.58 -1.33
N ALA A 273 0.74 5.63 -2.51
CA ALA A 273 0.81 6.79 -3.41
C ALA A 273 0.08 8.00 -2.82
N LEU A 274 -1.08 7.81 -2.19
CA LEU A 274 -1.78 8.90 -1.52
C LEU A 274 -1.02 9.41 -0.29
N PHE A 275 -0.35 8.53 0.46
CA PHE A 275 0.51 8.94 1.56
C PHE A 275 1.63 9.86 1.05
N VAL A 276 2.30 9.48 -0.04
CA VAL A 276 3.31 10.34 -0.66
C VAL A 276 2.70 11.67 -1.09
N ALA A 277 1.60 11.65 -1.82
CA ALA A 277 0.95 12.85 -2.32
C ALA A 277 0.52 13.82 -1.20
N LEU A 278 -0.05 13.30 -0.10
CA LEU A 278 -0.48 14.10 1.04
C LEU A 278 0.68 14.75 1.81
N MET A 279 1.87 14.17 1.75
CA MET A 279 3.05 14.69 2.44
C MET A 279 3.86 15.65 1.56
N THR A 280 3.67 15.63 0.24
CA THR A 280 4.33 16.53 -0.72
C THR A 280 3.41 17.63 -1.28
N ALA A 281 2.17 17.71 -0.81
CA ALA A 281 1.16 18.70 -1.25
C ALA A 281 1.16 19.97 -0.40
#